data_AF-A0A9N9D3D9-F1
#
_entry.id   AF-A0A9N9D3D9-F1
#
_cell.length_a   1.000
_cell.length_b   1.000
_cell.length_c   1.000
_cell.angle_alpha   90.00
_cell.angle_beta   90.00
_cell.angle_gamma   90.00
#
_symmetry.space_group_name_H-M   'P 1'
#
loop_
_entity.id
_entity.type
_entity.pdbx_description
1 polymer ?
#
loop_
_entity_poly.entity_id
_entity_poly.type
_entity_poly.pdbx_seq_one_letter_code
_entity_poly.pdbx_strand_id
1 'polypeptide(L)'
;MRTLERRMARYEGSIMEPIPPVLGVGERELILVTHDKCSFCANDGKKEIWMHDEKMPLRKKGNGKSIMVSEFLLEVCERLQLSEEEKKNPNIPAEACSKFPNAMAVFGFDNSMNHLAFADDALLMQRMNKGLGGKQSRKTQRNKKSVREKKSIERRIKFGMFNSAIVKLIEGAGHICIFYPKFHCELNFIEMYWSAAKRKFARKSWRYMELYHKGLTGKLAEQACKKFKSYRQISQKELTLFLQENGGNNI
;
A
#
# COMPACT_ATOMS: atom_id res chain seq x y z
N MET A 1 5.10 20.40 -12.79
CA MET A 1 5.60 20.37 -11.39
C MET A 1 5.52 21.75 -10.76
N ARG A 2 6.34 22.74 -11.16
CA ARG A 2 6.33 24.09 -10.54
C ARG A 2 4.96 24.79 -10.48
N THR A 3 4.10 24.56 -11.46
CA THR A 3 2.73 25.11 -11.50
C THR A 3 1.79 24.48 -10.46
N LEU A 4 1.97 23.21 -10.13
CA LEU A 4 1.20 22.52 -9.10
C LEU A 4 1.73 22.89 -7.72
N GLU A 5 3.05 22.89 -7.56
CA GLU A 5 3.74 23.15 -6.29
C GLU A 5 3.38 24.51 -5.67
N ARG A 6 3.15 25.56 -6.49
CA ARG A 6 2.69 26.87 -5.99
C ARG A 6 1.36 26.80 -5.23
N ARG A 7 0.50 25.85 -5.59
CA ARG A 7 -0.85 25.69 -5.03
C ARG A 7 -0.89 24.66 -3.91
N MET A 8 0.24 24.10 -3.50
CA MET A 8 0.36 23.17 -2.38
C MET A 8 0.85 23.93 -1.13
N ALA A 9 0.40 23.52 0.05
CA ALA A 9 0.93 24.04 1.29
C ALA A 9 2.44 23.78 1.40
N ARG A 10 3.14 24.69 2.06
CA ARG A 10 4.54 24.50 2.44
C ARG A 10 4.61 24.25 3.94
N TYR A 11 5.70 23.64 4.38
CA TYR A 11 5.91 23.35 5.79
C TYR A 11 7.27 23.90 6.20
N GLU A 12 7.30 24.64 7.31
CA GLU A 12 8.52 25.30 7.80
C GLU A 12 8.71 25.07 9.31
N GLY A 13 9.95 25.25 9.78
CA GLY A 13 10.32 25.09 11.18
C GLY A 13 10.52 23.63 11.60
N SER A 14 10.92 23.43 12.86
CA SER A 14 11.19 22.11 13.43
C SER A 14 9.92 21.29 13.71
N ILE A 15 8.78 21.96 13.85
CA ILE A 15 7.47 21.35 14.12
C ILE A 15 6.70 21.07 12.81
N MET A 16 7.21 21.56 11.66
CA MET A 16 6.56 21.45 10.35
C MET A 16 5.19 22.12 10.33
N GLU A 17 5.12 23.41 10.69
CA GLU A 17 3.85 24.15 10.65
C GLU A 17 3.41 24.42 9.21
N PRO A 18 2.12 24.24 8.87
CA PRO A 18 1.63 24.43 7.51
C PRO A 18 1.48 25.91 7.19
N ILE A 19 2.08 26.31 6.07
CA ILE A 19 1.96 27.62 5.44
C ILE A 19 1.05 27.46 4.21
N PRO A 20 -0.18 28.01 4.23
CA PRO A 20 -1.10 27.93 3.11
C PRO A 20 -0.52 28.54 1.82
N PRO A 21 -0.86 28.00 0.64
CA PRO A 21 -0.40 28.54 -0.63
C PRO A 21 -1.07 29.88 -0.95
N VAL A 22 -0.36 30.74 -1.70
CA VAL A 22 -0.96 31.94 -2.29
C VAL A 22 -1.72 31.55 -3.56
N LEU A 23 -3.05 31.58 -3.46
CA LEU A 23 -3.97 31.18 -4.53
C LEU A 23 -4.45 32.41 -5.32
N GLY A 24 -4.53 32.27 -6.64
CA GLY A 24 -5.17 33.24 -7.52
C GLY A 24 -6.71 33.12 -7.49
N VAL A 25 -7.38 34.07 -8.15
CA VAL A 25 -8.86 34.07 -8.24
C VAL A 25 -9.35 32.79 -8.90
N GLY A 26 -10.20 32.03 -8.20
CA GLY A 26 -10.75 30.74 -8.68
C GLY A 26 -9.82 29.54 -8.53
N GLU A 27 -8.62 29.71 -7.98
CA GLU A 27 -7.73 28.58 -7.71
C GLU A 27 -8.10 27.86 -6.41
N ARG A 28 -8.01 26.53 -6.45
CA ARG A 28 -8.14 25.67 -5.27
C ARG A 28 -6.76 25.21 -4.79
N GLU A 29 -6.63 25.06 -3.48
CA GLU A 29 -5.47 24.39 -2.88
C GLU A 29 -5.32 22.97 -3.44
N LEU A 30 -4.08 22.54 -3.65
CA LEU A 30 -3.74 21.20 -4.09
C LEU A 30 -3.23 20.37 -2.91
N ILE A 31 -3.78 19.17 -2.77
CA ILE A 31 -3.32 18.20 -1.77
C ILE A 31 -2.74 16.99 -2.50
N LEU A 32 -1.47 16.68 -2.24
CA LEU A 32 -0.83 15.49 -2.78
C LEU A 32 -1.37 14.24 -2.06
N VAL A 33 -1.92 13.32 -2.84
CA VAL A 33 -2.40 12.01 -2.38
C VAL A 33 -1.51 10.95 -3.02
N THR A 34 -0.69 10.28 -2.22
CA THR A 34 0.12 9.16 -2.70
C THR A 34 -0.58 7.84 -2.49
N HIS A 35 -0.29 6.90 -3.38
CA HIS A 35 -0.76 5.54 -3.30
C HIS A 35 0.36 4.58 -3.60
N ASP A 36 0.38 3.45 -2.87
CA ASP A 36 1.18 2.29 -3.21
C ASP A 36 0.67 1.02 -2.49
N LYS A 37 1.17 -0.13 -2.93
CA LYS A 37 0.90 -1.44 -2.35
C LYS A 37 2.17 -2.08 -1.81
N CYS A 38 2.15 -2.40 -0.52
CA CYS A 38 3.28 -3.01 0.16
C CYS A 38 2.93 -4.41 0.67
N SER A 39 3.82 -5.37 0.43
CA SER A 39 3.70 -6.73 0.98
C SER A 39 4.55 -6.89 2.25
N PHE A 40 3.95 -7.52 3.27
CA PHE A 40 4.54 -7.84 4.55
C PHE A 40 4.49 -9.35 4.76
N CYS A 41 5.64 -9.98 4.95
CA CYS A 41 5.75 -11.42 5.08
C CYS A 41 6.16 -11.81 6.51
N ALA A 42 5.64 -12.92 7.02
CA ALA A 42 5.90 -13.39 8.39
C ALA A 42 7.39 -13.50 8.73
N ASN A 43 8.23 -13.83 7.73
CA ASN A 43 9.67 -13.95 7.87
C ASN A 43 10.45 -12.71 7.36
N ASP A 44 9.78 -11.57 7.14
CA ASP A 44 10.46 -10.29 6.91
C ASP A 44 11.20 -9.93 8.20
N GLY A 45 12.52 -10.10 8.23
CA GLY A 45 13.33 -9.95 9.45
C GLY A 45 14.82 -10.07 9.18
N LYS A 46 15.64 -9.97 10.24
CA LYS A 46 17.11 -10.02 10.12
C LYS A 46 17.56 -11.32 9.44
N LYS A 47 18.23 -11.16 8.29
CA LYS A 47 18.85 -12.25 7.53
C LYS A 47 20.10 -12.81 8.20
N GLU A 48 20.72 -12.00 9.05
CA GLU A 48 21.96 -12.31 9.75
C GLU A 48 21.69 -12.63 11.23
N ILE A 49 22.32 -13.70 11.71
CA ILE A 49 22.31 -14.13 13.11
C ILE A 49 23.75 -14.46 13.51
N TRP A 50 24.15 -13.97 14.68
CA TRP A 50 25.37 -14.43 15.34
C TRP A 50 25.06 -15.75 16.02
N MET A 51 25.89 -16.76 15.78
CA MET A 51 25.69 -18.10 16.30
C MET A 51 27.03 -18.66 16.76
N HIS A 52 26.99 -19.49 17.79
CA HIS A 52 28.13 -20.32 18.19
C HIS A 52 28.37 -21.39 17.13
N ASP A 53 29.65 -21.73 16.89
CA ASP A 53 30.10 -22.60 15.79
C ASP A 53 29.39 -23.97 15.74
N GLU A 54 28.89 -24.46 16.89
CA GLU A 54 28.24 -25.76 17.00
C GLU A 54 26.73 -25.77 16.68
N LYS A 55 26.11 -24.61 16.38
CA LYS A 55 24.67 -24.51 16.09
C LYS A 55 24.39 -24.00 14.69
N MET A 56 23.79 -24.86 13.85
CA MET A 56 23.21 -24.49 12.56
C MET A 56 21.67 -24.60 12.57
N PRO A 57 20.93 -23.58 13.06
CA PRO A 57 19.49 -23.52 12.92
C PRO A 57 19.10 -23.38 11.45
N LEU A 58 18.47 -24.43 10.91
CA LEU A 58 17.88 -24.41 9.58
C LEU A 58 16.65 -23.49 9.56
N ARG A 59 16.73 -22.41 8.79
CA ARG A 59 15.56 -21.57 8.52
C ARG A 59 14.73 -22.20 7.42
N LYS A 60 13.40 -22.20 7.60
CA LYS A 60 12.48 -22.59 6.53
C LYS A 60 12.69 -21.69 5.31
N LYS A 61 12.83 -22.30 4.13
CA LYS A 61 12.96 -21.57 2.87
C LYS A 61 11.67 -20.80 2.58
N GLY A 62 11.79 -19.52 2.25
CA GLY A 62 10.67 -18.66 1.86
C GLY A 62 10.21 -17.66 2.93
N ASN A 63 9.36 -16.73 2.49
CA ASN A 63 9.00 -15.56 3.30
C ASN A 63 7.85 -15.84 4.30
N GLY A 64 7.34 -17.08 4.34
CA GLY A 64 6.16 -17.43 5.12
C GLY A 64 4.89 -16.83 4.53
N LYS A 65 3.84 -16.72 5.36
CA LYS A 65 2.58 -16.08 4.95
C LYS A 65 2.80 -14.59 4.73
N SER A 66 2.15 -14.01 3.72
CA SER A 66 2.21 -12.58 3.44
C SER A 66 0.83 -11.93 3.54
N ILE A 67 0.85 -10.65 3.88
CA ILE A 67 -0.29 -9.74 3.83
C ILE A 67 0.12 -8.62 2.87
N MET A 68 -0.74 -8.33 1.89
CA MET A 68 -0.58 -7.18 1.02
C MET A 68 -1.48 -6.06 1.54
N VAL A 69 -0.90 -4.88 1.74
CA VAL A 69 -1.60 -3.69 2.18
C VAL A 69 -1.57 -2.68 1.05
N SER A 70 -2.72 -2.11 0.72
CA SER A 70 -2.89 -1.04 -0.26
C SER A 70 -3.41 0.18 0.48
N GLU A 71 -2.74 1.32 0.39
CA GLU A 71 -3.05 2.47 1.22
C GLU A 71 -2.87 3.78 0.46
N PHE A 72 -3.65 4.79 0.86
CA PHE A 72 -3.47 6.17 0.44
C PHE A 72 -2.88 6.99 1.59
N LEU A 73 -1.84 7.77 1.29
CA LEU A 73 -1.15 8.60 2.24
C LEU A 73 -1.15 10.05 1.75
N LEU A 74 -1.57 10.96 2.61
CA LEU A 74 -1.64 12.39 2.37
C LEU A 74 -0.58 13.08 3.20
N GLU A 75 -0.09 14.19 2.67
CA GLU A 75 0.81 15.09 3.41
C GLU A 75 0.09 15.72 4.62
N VAL A 76 -1.19 16.05 4.47
CA VAL A 76 -1.97 16.80 5.47
C VAL A 76 -2.49 15.94 6.62
N CYS A 77 -2.86 14.67 6.38
CA CYS A 77 -3.56 13.85 7.39
C CYS A 77 -3.04 12.42 7.55
N GLU A 78 -1.74 12.20 7.29
CA GLU A 78 -1.11 10.87 7.25
C GLU A 78 -1.96 9.88 6.43
N ARG A 79 -2.66 8.95 7.08
CA ARG A 79 -3.47 7.92 6.41
C ARG A 79 -4.85 8.46 6.08
N LEU A 80 -5.28 8.28 4.85
CA LEU A 80 -6.65 8.58 4.45
C LEU A 80 -7.63 7.58 5.08
N GLN A 81 -8.06 7.86 6.30
CA GLN A 81 -9.07 7.05 6.98
C GLN A 81 -10.45 7.66 6.82
N LEU A 82 -11.43 6.83 6.50
CA LEU A 82 -12.84 7.19 6.61
C LEU A 82 -13.25 7.27 8.09
N SER A 83 -14.15 8.18 8.44
CA SER A 83 -14.79 8.24 9.75
C SER A 83 -15.62 6.97 10.02
N GLU A 84 -15.95 6.72 11.28
CA GLU A 84 -16.81 5.58 11.64
C GLU A 84 -18.22 5.70 11.05
N GLU A 85 -18.69 6.90 10.72
CA GLU A 85 -19.95 7.10 9.99
C GLU A 85 -19.78 6.78 8.50
N GLU A 86 -18.71 7.27 7.86
CA GLU A 86 -18.42 7.03 6.45
C GLU A 86 -18.24 5.54 6.13
N LYS A 87 -17.70 4.75 7.07
CA LYS A 87 -17.56 3.29 6.94
C LYS A 87 -18.88 2.52 6.91
N LYS A 88 -19.98 3.10 7.42
CA LYS A 88 -21.31 2.46 7.44
C LYS A 88 -22.05 2.58 6.11
N ASN A 89 -21.58 3.44 5.20
CA ASN A 89 -22.21 3.64 3.90
C ASN A 89 -21.86 2.47 2.96
N PRO A 90 -22.82 1.65 2.50
CA PRO A 90 -22.55 0.48 1.67
C PRO A 90 -22.04 0.84 0.25
N ASN A 91 -22.23 2.08 -0.19
CA ASN A 91 -21.68 2.62 -1.42
C ASN A 91 -20.49 3.53 -1.13
N ILE A 92 -19.34 2.96 -0.78
CA ILE A 92 -18.08 3.73 -0.71
C ILE A 92 -17.54 3.89 -2.14
N PRO A 93 -18.03 4.90 -2.90
CA PRO A 93 -17.13 5.87 -3.54
C PRO A 93 -17.81 7.22 -3.88
N ALA A 94 -17.65 8.25 -3.06
CA ALA A 94 -17.84 9.67 -3.42
C ALA A 94 -17.33 10.61 -2.30
N GLU A 95 -17.44 10.16 -1.06
CA GLU A 95 -17.31 11.02 0.13
C GLU A 95 -15.87 11.13 0.69
N ALA A 96 -14.87 10.47 0.08
CA ALA A 96 -13.46 10.73 0.44
C ALA A 96 -13.04 12.20 0.21
N CYS A 97 -13.86 12.97 -0.53
CA CYS A 97 -13.72 14.42 -0.71
C CYS A 97 -14.28 15.26 0.46
N SER A 98 -15.00 14.68 1.42
CA SER A 98 -15.61 15.44 2.53
C SER A 98 -14.57 16.03 3.49
N LYS A 99 -13.38 15.42 3.58
CA LYS A 99 -12.31 15.92 4.45
C LYS A 99 -11.72 17.25 3.99
N PHE A 100 -11.73 17.51 2.67
CA PHE A 100 -11.12 18.70 2.09
C PHE A 100 -12.04 19.28 0.99
N PRO A 101 -13.20 19.84 1.37
CA PRO A 101 -14.26 20.21 0.42
C PRO A 101 -13.85 21.31 -0.56
N ASN A 102 -12.89 22.16 -0.18
CA ASN A 102 -12.41 23.27 -1.00
C ASN A 102 -11.07 22.99 -1.70
N ALA A 103 -10.48 21.81 -1.50
CA ALA A 103 -9.21 21.43 -2.10
C ALA A 103 -9.42 20.54 -3.33
N MET A 104 -8.38 20.46 -4.15
CA MET A 104 -8.30 19.53 -5.27
C MET A 104 -7.17 18.53 -5.03
N ALA A 105 -7.49 17.25 -5.06
CA ALA A 105 -6.50 16.19 -4.89
C ALA A 105 -5.62 16.05 -6.14
N VAL A 106 -4.33 15.82 -5.92
CA VAL A 106 -3.36 15.37 -6.93
C VAL A 106 -2.96 13.96 -6.57
N PHE A 107 -3.47 12.97 -7.29
CA PHE A 107 -3.18 11.56 -7.03
C PHE A 107 -1.91 11.12 -7.77
N GLY A 108 -0.92 10.65 -7.02
CA GLY A 108 0.32 10.09 -7.55
C GLY A 108 0.31 8.57 -7.57
N PHE A 109 0.50 7.98 -8.75
CA PHE A 109 0.57 6.53 -8.95
C PHE A 109 1.88 6.06 -9.61
N ASP A 110 2.26 4.83 -9.30
CA ASP A 110 3.27 4.11 -10.07
C ASP A 110 2.70 3.63 -11.43
N ASN A 111 3.57 3.12 -12.29
CA ASN A 111 3.19 2.60 -13.61
C ASN A 111 2.79 1.11 -13.58
N SER A 112 2.26 0.62 -12.46
CA SER A 112 1.82 -0.78 -12.39
C SER A 112 0.70 -1.06 -13.40
N MET A 113 0.61 -2.31 -13.86
CA MET A 113 -0.40 -2.71 -14.86
C MET A 113 -1.83 -2.44 -14.39
N ASN A 114 -2.07 -2.45 -13.08
CA ASN A 114 -3.39 -2.16 -12.51
C ASN A 114 -3.75 -0.68 -12.66
N HIS A 115 -2.80 0.24 -12.44
CA HIS A 115 -3.05 1.68 -12.61
C HIS A 115 -3.14 2.08 -14.09
N LEU A 116 -2.51 1.29 -14.96
CA LEU A 116 -2.60 1.45 -16.42
C LEU A 116 -3.73 0.62 -17.04
N ALA A 117 -4.61 0.03 -16.23
CA ALA A 117 -5.73 -0.76 -16.72
C ALA A 117 -6.66 0.12 -17.56
N PHE A 118 -7.02 -0.36 -18.74
CA PHE A 118 -7.94 0.34 -19.63
C PHE A 118 -9.35 0.39 -19.04
N ALA A 119 -10.03 1.52 -19.22
CA ALA A 119 -11.44 1.68 -18.90
C ALA A 119 -12.31 0.65 -19.64
N ASP A 120 -13.50 0.35 -19.13
CA ASP A 120 -14.40 -0.66 -19.72
C ASP A 120 -14.90 -0.24 -21.11
N ASP A 121 -15.11 1.06 -21.30
CA ASP A 121 -15.47 1.69 -22.57
C ASP A 121 -14.28 1.90 -23.53
N ALA A 122 -13.06 1.55 -23.12
CA ALA A 122 -11.89 1.70 -23.98
C ALA A 122 -11.93 0.74 -25.17
N LEU A 123 -11.71 1.29 -26.36
CA LEU A 123 -11.61 0.56 -27.61
C LEU A 123 -10.28 -0.19 -27.68
N LEU A 124 -10.30 -1.47 -27.29
CA LEU A 124 -9.13 -2.34 -27.40
C LEU A 124 -9.29 -3.28 -28.58
N MET A 125 -8.25 -3.37 -29.41
CA MET A 125 -8.19 -4.35 -30.50
C MET A 125 -8.46 -5.78 -30.01
N GLN A 126 -8.03 -6.11 -28.78
CA GLN A 126 -8.31 -7.39 -28.12
C GLN A 126 -9.81 -7.63 -27.79
N ARG A 127 -10.59 -6.55 -27.66
CA ARG A 127 -12.05 -6.57 -27.38
C ARG A 127 -12.88 -6.43 -28.66
N MET A 128 -12.27 -6.03 -29.78
CA MET A 128 -12.93 -5.88 -31.07
C MET A 128 -13.17 -7.24 -31.74
N ASN A 129 -14.28 -7.36 -32.46
CA ASN A 129 -14.53 -8.53 -33.31
C ASN A 129 -13.60 -8.49 -34.52
N LYS A 130 -13.10 -9.66 -34.92
CA LYS A 130 -12.26 -9.81 -36.12
C LYS A 130 -13.03 -9.83 -37.44
N GLY A 131 -14.35 -9.74 -37.41
CA GLY A 131 -15.23 -9.78 -38.59
C GLY A 131 -16.05 -8.49 -38.75
N LEU A 132 -16.73 -8.35 -39.89
CA LEU A 132 -17.52 -7.18 -40.25
C LEU A 132 -18.67 -6.93 -39.25
N GLY A 133 -18.48 -5.87 -38.45
CA GLY A 133 -19.42 -5.03 -37.68
C GLY A 133 -20.76 -5.58 -37.16
N GLY A 134 -21.03 -5.43 -35.85
CA GLY A 134 -22.42 -5.30 -35.37
C GLY A 134 -22.69 -5.52 -33.88
N LYS A 135 -21.97 -6.42 -33.18
CA LYS A 135 -22.30 -6.78 -31.78
C LYS A 135 -21.07 -6.84 -30.88
N GLN A 136 -21.11 -6.22 -29.71
CA GLN A 136 -20.00 -6.25 -28.74
C GLN A 136 -19.68 -7.70 -28.31
N SER A 137 -18.39 -8.06 -28.24
CA SER A 137 -17.97 -9.43 -27.94
C SER A 137 -18.38 -9.87 -26.52
N ARG A 138 -19.16 -10.95 -26.39
CA ARG A 138 -19.48 -11.55 -25.07
C ARG A 138 -18.26 -12.33 -24.56
N LYS A 139 -17.88 -12.13 -23.29
CA LYS A 139 -16.77 -12.85 -22.64
C LYS A 139 -17.03 -14.36 -22.68
N THR A 140 -16.37 -15.08 -23.58
CA THR A 140 -16.33 -16.55 -23.56
C THR A 140 -15.31 -16.99 -22.50
N GLN A 141 -15.69 -17.94 -21.63
CA GLN A 141 -14.78 -18.50 -20.63
C GLN A 141 -13.55 -19.10 -21.33
N ARG A 142 -12.35 -18.58 -21.03
CA ARG A 142 -11.10 -18.97 -21.71
C ARG A 142 -10.60 -20.32 -21.19
N ASN A 143 -10.47 -21.30 -22.09
CA ASN A 143 -9.77 -22.55 -21.84
C ASN A 143 -8.24 -22.33 -21.80
N LYS A 144 -7.55 -22.89 -20.80
CA LYS A 144 -6.19 -22.51 -20.35
C LYS A 144 -5.01 -22.87 -21.29
N LYS A 145 -5.23 -23.41 -22.49
CA LYS A 145 -4.16 -24.13 -23.24
C LYS A 145 -3.33 -23.33 -24.26
N SER A 146 -3.63 -22.06 -24.55
CA SER A 146 -2.96 -21.33 -25.66
C SER A 146 -2.09 -20.12 -25.25
N VAL A 147 -1.49 -20.14 -24.05
CA VAL A 147 -0.81 -18.97 -23.47
C VAL A 147 0.64 -18.76 -23.98
N ARG A 148 1.25 -19.75 -24.65
CA ARG A 148 2.70 -19.71 -24.92
C ARG A 148 3.16 -18.98 -26.19
N GLU A 149 2.33 -18.84 -27.23
CA GLU A 149 2.79 -18.24 -28.51
C GLU A 149 2.43 -16.75 -28.72
N LYS A 150 1.56 -16.16 -27.90
CA LYS A 150 1.13 -14.76 -28.11
C LYS A 150 2.02 -13.69 -27.47
N LYS A 151 3.03 -14.07 -26.70
CA LYS A 151 3.83 -13.12 -25.89
C LYS A 151 4.84 -12.26 -26.68
N SER A 152 5.09 -12.55 -27.96
CA SER A 152 6.19 -11.89 -28.68
C SER A 152 5.76 -10.68 -29.55
N ILE A 153 4.52 -10.62 -30.04
CA ILE A 153 4.10 -9.60 -31.03
C ILE A 153 3.34 -8.40 -30.41
N GLU A 154 2.91 -8.48 -29.15
CA GLU A 154 1.98 -7.51 -28.54
C GLU A 154 2.57 -6.12 -28.18
N ARG A 155 3.87 -5.85 -28.38
CA ARG A 155 4.51 -4.62 -27.84
C ARG A 155 4.45 -3.36 -28.73
N ARG A 156 3.89 -3.40 -29.94
CA ARG A 156 4.17 -2.32 -30.91
C ARG A 156 3.01 -1.81 -31.77
N ILE A 157 1.83 -1.62 -31.18
CA ILE A 157 0.80 -0.77 -31.80
C ILE A 157 0.27 0.22 -30.75
N LYS A 158 0.90 1.40 -30.69
CA LYS A 158 0.37 2.59 -30.01
C LYS A 158 -0.62 3.27 -30.95
N PHE A 159 -1.90 2.88 -30.90
CA PHE A 159 -2.98 3.68 -31.49
C PHE A 159 -3.65 4.47 -30.36
N GLY A 160 -3.44 5.79 -30.33
CA GLY A 160 -4.18 6.75 -29.48
C GLY A 160 -3.93 6.66 -27.98
N MET A 161 -3.82 7.81 -27.29
CA MET A 161 -3.83 7.89 -25.83
C MET A 161 -5.20 7.42 -25.31
N PHE A 162 -5.34 6.14 -24.98
CA PHE A 162 -6.45 5.69 -24.15
C PHE A 162 -6.09 5.94 -22.69
N ASN A 163 -6.74 6.95 -22.08
CA ASN A 163 -6.61 7.22 -20.65
C ASN A 163 -7.01 5.98 -19.85
N SER A 164 -6.24 5.62 -18.82
CA SER A 164 -6.54 4.49 -17.96
C SER A 164 -7.85 4.72 -17.18
N ALA A 165 -8.46 3.65 -16.70
CA ALA A 165 -9.72 3.70 -15.95
C ALA A 165 -9.63 4.64 -14.75
N ILE A 166 -8.50 4.59 -14.04
CA ILE A 166 -8.25 5.43 -12.86
C ILE A 166 -8.08 6.91 -13.22
N VAL A 167 -7.43 7.22 -14.35
CA VAL A 167 -7.32 8.60 -14.85
C VAL A 167 -8.69 9.16 -15.14
N LYS A 168 -9.53 8.41 -15.88
CA LYS A 168 -10.91 8.83 -16.17
C LYS A 168 -11.73 9.07 -14.89
N LEU A 169 -11.60 8.19 -13.91
CA LEU A 169 -12.33 8.30 -12.65
C LEU A 169 -11.90 9.53 -11.85
N ILE A 170 -10.59 9.78 -11.74
CA ILE A 170 -10.04 10.88 -10.96
C ILE A 170 -10.28 12.22 -11.64
N GLU A 171 -9.98 12.33 -12.94
CA GLU A 171 -10.22 13.55 -13.71
C GLU A 171 -11.72 13.85 -13.84
N GLY A 172 -12.56 12.82 -13.99
CA GLY A 172 -14.02 12.95 -13.99
C GLY A 172 -14.59 13.44 -12.66
N ALA A 173 -13.90 13.19 -11.54
CA ALA A 173 -14.23 13.74 -10.23
C ALA A 173 -13.67 15.17 -10.00
N GLY A 174 -13.01 15.77 -11.00
CA GLY A 174 -12.44 17.11 -10.90
C GLY A 174 -11.12 17.17 -10.12
N HIS A 175 -10.37 16.07 -10.10
CA HIS A 175 -9.05 15.93 -9.49
C HIS A 175 -7.96 15.72 -10.55
N ILE A 176 -6.69 15.77 -10.13
CA ILE A 176 -5.55 15.56 -11.03
C ILE A 176 -4.97 14.17 -10.80
N CYS A 177 -4.68 13.45 -11.87
CA CYS A 177 -3.94 12.18 -11.83
C CYS A 177 -2.54 12.36 -12.42
N ILE A 178 -1.50 11.99 -11.67
CA ILE A 178 -0.11 11.99 -12.14
C ILE A 178 0.51 10.60 -12.00
N PHE A 179 1.42 10.28 -12.92
CA PHE A 179 2.23 9.07 -12.85
C PHE A 179 3.69 9.44 -12.61
N TYR A 180 4.31 8.77 -11.64
CA TYR A 180 5.75 8.91 -11.41
C TYR A 180 6.54 8.33 -12.59
N PRO A 181 7.75 8.84 -12.87
CA PRO A 181 8.68 8.20 -13.80
C PRO A 181 8.88 6.71 -13.46
N LYS A 182 9.03 5.87 -14.50
CA LYS A 182 9.24 4.43 -14.30
C LYS A 182 10.56 4.18 -13.57
N PHE A 183 10.52 3.32 -12.55
CA PHE A 183 11.67 2.94 -11.73
C PHE A 183 12.22 4.04 -10.81
N HIS A 184 11.38 5.03 -10.46
CA HIS A 184 11.73 6.10 -9.55
C HIS A 184 10.85 6.09 -8.28
N CYS A 185 10.99 5.05 -7.46
CA CYS A 185 10.19 4.89 -6.23
C CYS A 185 10.55 5.91 -5.15
N GLU A 186 11.74 6.50 -5.20
CA GLU A 186 12.20 7.58 -4.32
C GLU A 186 11.35 8.85 -4.40
N LEU A 187 10.58 9.02 -5.49
CA LEU A 187 9.68 10.15 -5.70
C LEU A 187 8.31 9.96 -5.04
N ASN A 188 8.00 8.74 -4.57
CA ASN A 188 6.75 8.43 -3.90
C ASN A 188 6.97 8.33 -2.39
N PHE A 189 6.61 9.37 -1.64
CA PHE A 189 6.93 9.47 -0.21
C PHE A 189 6.33 8.34 0.65
N ILE A 190 5.27 7.67 0.17
CA ILE A 190 4.69 6.51 0.86
C ILE A 190 5.70 5.35 1.01
N GLU A 191 6.72 5.27 0.16
CA GLU A 191 7.78 4.26 0.24
C GLU A 191 8.64 4.41 1.51
N MET A 192 8.80 5.64 1.99
CA MET A 192 9.45 5.92 3.28
C MET A 192 8.59 5.41 4.44
N TYR A 193 7.27 5.63 4.37
CA TYR A 193 6.31 5.09 5.32
C TYR A 193 6.36 3.56 5.34
N TRP A 194 6.37 2.92 4.17
CA TRP A 194 6.47 1.47 4.05
C TRP A 194 7.75 0.90 4.64
N SER A 195 8.87 1.59 4.45
CA SER A 195 10.15 1.20 5.05
C SER A 195 10.08 1.17 6.58
N ALA A 196 9.47 2.19 7.20
CA ALA A 196 9.26 2.23 8.65
C ALA A 196 8.25 1.16 9.11
N ALA A 197 7.15 1.00 8.39
CA ALA A 197 6.12 0.01 8.67
C ALA A 197 6.67 -1.42 8.62
N LYS A 198 7.45 -1.77 7.57
CA LYS A 198 8.07 -3.10 7.41
C LYS A 198 9.00 -3.42 8.59
N ARG A 199 9.81 -2.45 9.02
CA ARG A 199 10.67 -2.64 10.22
C ARG A 199 9.86 -2.88 11.48
N LYS A 200 8.77 -2.13 11.71
CA LYS A 200 7.89 -2.32 12.88
C LYS A 200 7.19 -3.67 12.82
N PHE A 201 6.68 -4.05 11.65
CA PHE A 201 6.04 -5.34 11.40
C PHE A 201 7.00 -6.49 11.66
N ALA A 202 8.19 -6.48 11.04
CA ALA A 202 9.24 -7.47 11.23
C ALA A 202 9.57 -7.74 12.70
N ARG A 203 9.81 -6.67 13.47
CA ARG A 203 10.10 -6.77 14.91
C ARG A 203 8.90 -7.27 15.72
N LYS A 204 7.68 -6.89 15.34
CA LYS A 204 6.45 -7.38 15.97
C LYS A 204 6.30 -8.87 15.71
N SER A 205 6.31 -9.29 14.44
CA SER A 205 6.21 -10.69 14.03
C SER A 205 7.27 -11.57 14.69
N TRP A 206 8.53 -11.12 14.73
CA TRP A 206 9.61 -11.85 15.38
C TRP A 206 9.34 -12.10 16.88
N ARG A 207 8.81 -11.11 17.62
CA ARG A 207 8.45 -11.27 19.04
C ARG A 207 7.30 -12.26 19.25
N TYR A 208 6.25 -12.21 18.41
CA TYR A 208 5.20 -13.25 18.49
C TYR A 208 5.77 -14.62 18.21
N MET A 209 6.61 -14.76 17.18
CA MET A 209 7.22 -16.03 16.86
C MET A 209 8.08 -16.52 18.04
N GLU A 210 8.90 -15.68 18.66
CA GLU A 210 9.67 -16.03 19.85
C GLU A 210 8.77 -16.52 20.99
N LEU A 211 7.70 -15.79 21.31
CA LEU A 211 6.75 -16.16 22.36
C LEU A 211 6.04 -17.48 22.08
N TYR A 212 5.66 -17.72 20.82
CA TYR A 212 5.06 -18.99 20.38
C TYR A 212 6.03 -20.16 20.51
N HIS A 213 7.32 -19.98 20.16
CA HIS A 213 8.33 -21.01 20.38
C HIS A 213 8.56 -21.30 21.87
N LYS A 214 8.33 -20.31 22.74
CA LYS A 214 8.34 -20.45 24.20
C LYS A 214 6.98 -20.86 24.77
N GLY A 215 6.05 -21.32 23.96
CA GLY A 215 4.78 -21.91 24.40
C GLY A 215 3.65 -20.95 24.77
N LEU A 216 3.85 -19.62 24.73
CA LEU A 216 2.75 -18.69 24.95
C LEU A 216 1.82 -18.69 23.73
N THR A 217 0.52 -18.53 23.95
CA THR A 217 -0.45 -18.38 22.86
C THR A 217 -1.56 -17.39 23.23
N GLY A 218 -2.37 -16.99 22.24
CA GLY A 218 -3.59 -16.20 22.46
C GLY A 218 -3.37 -14.87 23.18
N LYS A 219 -4.21 -14.59 24.18
CA LYS A 219 -4.23 -13.31 24.92
C LYS A 219 -2.94 -13.05 25.71
N LEU A 220 -2.33 -14.10 26.28
CA LEU A 220 -1.08 -13.98 27.03
C LEU A 220 0.08 -13.54 26.13
N ALA A 221 0.16 -14.08 24.92
CA ALA A 221 1.16 -13.65 23.93
C ALA A 221 0.97 -12.18 23.53
N GLU A 222 -0.28 -11.72 23.34
CA GLU A 222 -0.59 -10.32 23.06
C GLU A 222 -0.14 -9.39 24.20
N GLN A 223 -0.45 -9.75 25.45
CA GLN A 223 -0.05 -8.99 26.63
C GLN A 223 1.48 -8.93 26.79
N ALA A 224 2.17 -10.06 26.63
CA ALA A 224 3.62 -10.11 26.63
C ALA A 224 4.24 -9.25 25.52
N CYS A 225 3.70 -9.32 24.29
CA CYS A 225 4.14 -8.46 23.19
C CYS A 225 3.92 -6.98 23.48
N LYS A 226 2.92 -6.59 24.27
CA LYS A 226 2.74 -5.19 24.69
C LYS A 226 3.76 -4.81 25.77
N LYS A 227 3.94 -5.64 26.80
CA LYS A 227 4.90 -5.40 27.91
C LYS A 227 6.33 -5.26 27.39
N PHE A 228 6.76 -6.17 26.51
CA PHE A 228 8.13 -6.26 26.02
C PHE A 228 8.34 -5.62 24.64
N LYS A 229 7.64 -4.50 24.35
CA LYS A 229 7.70 -3.84 23.02
C LYS A 229 9.09 -3.27 22.70
N SER A 230 9.83 -2.80 23.70
CA SER A 230 11.18 -2.24 23.57
C SER A 230 12.28 -3.32 23.56
N TYR A 231 11.95 -4.55 23.96
CA TYR A 231 12.92 -5.62 24.14
C TYR A 231 13.28 -6.21 22.78
N ARG A 232 14.59 -6.41 22.56
CA ARG A 232 15.07 -7.08 21.36
C ARG A 232 14.87 -8.59 21.45
N GLN A 233 14.99 -9.18 22.64
CA GLN A 233 14.68 -10.58 22.96
C GLN A 233 14.16 -10.62 24.40
N ILE A 234 13.36 -11.62 24.75
CA ILE A 234 12.81 -11.75 26.11
C ILE A 234 13.56 -12.88 26.81
N SER A 235 14.16 -12.67 27.98
CA SER A 235 14.82 -13.78 28.70
C SER A 235 13.79 -14.77 29.26
N GLN A 236 14.18 -16.04 29.49
CA GLN A 236 13.27 -17.01 30.11
C GLN A 236 12.82 -16.52 31.50
N LYS A 237 13.73 -15.94 32.28
CA LYS A 237 13.44 -15.38 33.61
C LYS A 237 12.33 -14.32 33.58
N GLU A 238 12.42 -13.36 32.68
CA GLU A 238 11.41 -12.29 32.52
C GLU A 238 10.06 -12.86 32.09
N LEU A 239 10.08 -13.90 31.26
CA LEU A 239 8.87 -14.56 30.80
C LEU A 239 8.19 -15.36 31.91
N THR A 240 8.97 -16.08 32.74
CA THR A 240 8.45 -16.78 33.92
C THR A 240 7.82 -15.81 34.93
N LEU A 241 8.47 -14.68 35.21
CA LEU A 241 7.91 -13.62 36.07
C LEU A 241 6.60 -13.06 35.49
N PHE A 242 6.56 -12.82 34.18
CA PHE A 242 5.34 -12.37 33.51
C PHE A 242 4.19 -13.38 33.64
N LEU A 243 4.47 -14.68 33.53
CA LEU A 243 3.45 -15.73 33.67
C LEU A 243 2.90 -15.81 35.09
N GLN A 244 3.77 -15.67 36.10
CA GLN A 244 3.38 -15.61 37.52
C GLN A 244 2.42 -14.45 37.80
N GLU A 245 2.66 -13.28 37.19
CA GLU A 245 1.81 -12.09 37.34
C GLU A 245 0.46 -12.18 36.60
N ASN A 246 0.36 -12.98 35.53
CA ASN A 246 -0.79 -12.98 34.62
C ASN A 246 -1.57 -14.30 34.62
N GLY A 247 -1.37 -15.16 35.63
CA GLY A 247 -2.11 -16.41 35.82
C GLY A 247 -1.86 -17.45 34.72
N GLY A 248 -0.69 -17.39 34.06
CA GLY A 248 -0.29 -18.38 33.07
C GLY A 248 0.40 -19.58 33.72
N ASN A 249 0.20 -20.78 33.18
CA ASN A 249 1.00 -21.95 33.58
C ASN A 249 2.50 -21.68 33.31
N ASN A 250 3.39 -22.15 34.19
CA ASN A 250 4.82 -22.07 33.97
C ASN A 250 5.21 -22.86 32.70
N ILE A 251 6.12 -22.30 31.90
CA ILE A 251 6.62 -22.87 30.65
C ILE A 251 8.14 -23.05 30.71
#